data_AF-A0A068N0D3-F1
#
_entry.id   AF-A0A068N0D3-F1
#
_cell.length_a   1.000
_cell.length_b   1.000
_cell.length_c   1.000
_cell.angle_alpha   90.00
_cell.angle_beta   90.00
_cell.angle_gamma   90.00
#
_symmetry.space_group_name_H-M   'P 1'
#
loop_
_entity.id
_entity.type
_entity.pdbx_description
1 polymer ?
#
loop_
_entity_poly.entity_id
_entity_poly.type
_entity_poly.pdbx_seq_one_letter_code
_entity_poly.pdbx_strand_id
1 'polypeptide(L)' 'MHVELTDGRIIGFPGDSFRLLKQRTNEQLAAVKVELNGYALRREGLDEDITVPGIVAGRFQLPLS' A
#
# COMPACT_ATOMS: atom_id res chain seq x y z
N MET A 1 7.51 1.56 1.70
CA MET A 1 6.97 0.96 0.46
C MET A 1 6.77 2.07 -0.56
N HIS A 2 6.47 1.75 -1.82
CA HIS A 2 6.09 2.76 -2.81
C HIS A 2 4.99 2.23 -3.73
N VAL A 3 4.26 3.16 -4.35
CA VAL A 3 3.40 2.90 -5.51
C VAL A 3 3.91 3.69 -6.69
N GLU A 4 3.86 3.09 -7.88
CA GLU A 4 4.12 3.76 -9.15
C GLU A 4 2.79 4.09 -9.81
N LEU A 5 2.61 5.36 -10.17
CA LEU A 5 1.41 5.85 -10.85
C LEU A 5 1.56 5.67 -12.37
N THR A 6 0.44 5.64 -13.07
CA THR A 6 0.40 5.48 -14.53
C THR A 6 1.08 6.63 -15.29
N ASP A 7 1.29 7.78 -14.64
CA ASP A 7 2.02 8.93 -15.17
C ASP A 7 3.53 8.90 -14.84
N GLY A 8 4.04 7.77 -14.31
CA GLY A 8 5.45 7.56 -13.99
C GLY A 8 5.91 8.15 -12.66
N ARG A 9 5.02 8.77 -11.88
CA ARG A 9 5.36 9.25 -10.53
C ARG A 9 5.49 8.09 -9.55
N ILE A 10 6.48 8.17 -8.67
CA ILE A 10 6.68 7.23 -7.56
C ILE A 10 6.34 7.92 -6.26
N ILE A 11 5.44 7.31 -5.47
CA ILE A 11 5.04 7.83 -4.15
C ILE A 11 5.48 6.85 -3.07
N GLY A 12 6.40 7.29 -2.23
CA GLY A 12 6.83 6.56 -1.05
C GLY A 12 5.84 6.73 0.11
N PHE A 13 5.59 5.66 0.85
CA PHE A 13 4.73 5.69 2.02
C PHE A 13 5.16 4.66 3.09
N PRO A 14 4.83 4.91 4.36
CA PRO A 14 5.16 4.03 5.48
C PRO A 14 4.18 2.84 5.49
N GLY A 15 4.66 1.67 5.05
CA GLY A 15 3.83 0.48 4.93
C GLY A 15 3.31 -0.01 6.29
N ASP A 16 4.14 0.11 7.32
CA ASP A 16 3.79 -0.18 8.72
C ASP A 16 2.69 0.70 9.31
N SER A 17 2.31 1.78 8.63
CA SER A 17 1.18 2.63 9.01
C SER A 17 -0.18 2.04 8.61
N PHE A 18 -0.18 0.86 7.96
CA PHE A 18 -1.35 0.05 7.65
C PHE A 18 -1.30 -1.26 8.43
N ARG A 19 -2.37 -1.59 9.17
CA ARG A 19 -2.41 -2.77 10.06
C ARG A 19 -2.10 -4.07 9.31
N LEU A 20 -2.62 -4.19 8.10
CA LEU A 20 -2.41 -5.36 7.25
C LEU A 20 -0.97 -5.56 6.82
N LEU A 21 -0.26 -4.47 6.52
CA LEU A 21 1.13 -4.51 6.06
C LEU A 21 2.11 -4.61 7.23
N LYS A 22 1.80 -3.99 8.37
CA LYS A 22 2.62 -4.04 9.59
C LYS A 22 2.86 -5.46 10.10
N GLN A 23 1.92 -6.37 9.88
CA GLN A 23 2.00 -7.76 10.34
C GLN A 23 2.75 -8.70 9.37
N ARG A 24 3.31 -8.18 8.28
CA ARG A 24 3.86 -9.01 7.20
C ARG A 24 5.37 -9.10 7.26
N THR A 25 5.90 -10.25 6.85
CA THR A 25 7.34 -10.42 6.64
C THR A 25 7.78 -9.70 5.36
N ASN A 26 9.09 -9.48 5.21
CA ASN A 26 9.65 -8.83 4.03
C ASN A 26 9.31 -9.60 2.73
N GLU A 27 9.31 -10.93 2.77
CA GLU A 27 8.95 -11.79 1.62
C GLU A 27 7.47 -11.63 1.24
N GLN A 28 6.60 -11.50 2.24
CA GLN A 28 5.17 -11.25 2.01
C GLN A 28 4.90 -9.85 1.46
N LEU A 29 5.66 -8.85 1.92
CA LEU A 29 5.59 -7.48 1.40
C LEU A 29 6.09 -7.40 -0.05
N ALA A 30 7.12 -8.17 -0.42
CA ALA A 30 7.69 -8.18 -1.77
C ALA A 30 6.72 -8.69 -2.84
N ALA A 31 5.78 -9.55 -2.48
CA ALA A 31 4.76 -10.06 -3.41
C ALA A 31 3.40 -9.34 -3.31
N VAL A 32 3.37 -8.15 -2.69
CA VAL A 32 2.24 -7.21 -2.84
C VAL A 32 2.29 -6.62 -4.25
N LYS A 33 1.17 -6.69 -4.99
CA LYS A 33 1.05 -6.11 -6.34
C LYS A 33 0.04 -4.97 -6.34
N VAL A 34 0.29 -3.99 -7.20
CA VAL A 34 -0.66 -2.93 -7.52
C VAL A 34 -1.67 -3.49 -8.52
N GLU A 35 -2.96 -3.39 -8.20
CA GLU A 35 -4.07 -3.84 -9.05
C GLU A 35 -5.00 -2.65 -9.42
N LEU A 36 -6.01 -2.93 -10.26
CA LEU A 36 -7.04 -1.97 -10.67
C LEU A 36 -6.46 -0.69 -11.31
N ASN A 37 -5.64 -0.83 -12.35
CA ASN A 37 -5.02 0.29 -13.08
C ASN A 37 -4.23 1.27 -12.19
N GLY A 38 -3.64 0.80 -11.09
CA GLY A 38 -2.90 1.67 -10.18
C GLY A 38 -3.74 2.25 -9.04
N TYR A 39 -4.95 1.76 -8.79
CA TYR A 39 -5.88 2.35 -7.82
C TYR A 39 -5.81 1.71 -6.43
N ALA A 40 -5.41 0.44 -6.33
CA ALA A 40 -5.36 -0.28 -5.06
C ALA A 40 -4.20 -1.27 -5.00
N LEU A 41 -3.74 -1.57 -3.79
CA LEU A 41 -2.87 -2.71 -3.51
C LEU A 41 -3.75 -3.90 -3.13
N ARG A 42 -3.68 -5.01 -3.88
CA ARG A 42 -4.46 -6.23 -3.58
C ARG A 42 -3.57 -7.47 -3.59
N ARG A 43 -3.94 -8.42 -2.73
CA ARG A 43 -3.44 -9.80 -2.68
C ARG A 43 -4.63 -10.68 -2.29
N GLU A 44 -4.69 -11.94 -2.72
CA GLU A 44 -5.69 -12.88 -2.22
C GLU A 44 -5.69 -12.92 -0.67
N GLY A 45 -6.86 -12.71 -0.05
CA GLY A 45 -7.02 -12.62 1.41
C GLY A 45 -6.87 -11.23 2.03
N LEU A 46 -6.93 -10.15 1.24
CA LEU A 46 -7.00 -8.78 1.72
C LEU A 46 -8.48 -8.34 1.80
N ASP A 47 -9.07 -8.36 3.00
CA ASP A 47 -10.45 -7.87 3.23
C ASP A 47 -10.52 -6.34 3.39
N GLU A 48 -9.37 -5.65 3.53
CA GLU A 48 -9.28 -4.18 3.69
C GLU A 48 -8.58 -3.56 2.47
N ASP A 49 -9.25 -2.63 1.78
CA ASP A 49 -8.70 -1.96 0.59
C ASP A 49 -7.68 -0.87 0.98
N ILE A 50 -6.40 -1.07 0.62
CA ILE A 50 -5.38 0.00 0.65
C ILE A 50 -5.42 0.70 -0.70
N THR A 51 -5.88 1.95 -0.72
CA THR A 51 -6.11 2.71 -1.95
C THR A 51 -5.02 3.74 -2.22
N VAL A 52 -4.67 3.91 -3.49
CA VAL A 52 -3.67 4.90 -3.93
C VAL A 52 -4.11 6.34 -3.63
N PRO A 53 -5.38 6.76 -3.85
CA PRO A 53 -5.82 8.09 -3.39
C PRO A 53 -5.69 8.29 -1.88
N GLY A 54 -5.90 7.25 -1.07
CA GLY A 54 -5.70 7.30 0.38
C GLY A 54 -4.24 7.55 0.75
N ILE A 55 -3.32 6.83 0.09
CA ILE A 55 -1.86 7.03 0.26
C ILE A 55 -1.46 8.45 -0.12
N VAL A 56 -1.90 8.93 -1.29
CA VAL A 56 -1.60 10.30 -1.78
C VAL A 56 -2.12 11.36 -0.80
N ALA A 57 -3.29 11.14 -0.21
CA ALA A 57 -3.89 12.05 0.76
C ALA A 57 -3.31 11.91 2.19
N GLY A 58 -2.32 11.04 2.41
CA GLY A 58 -1.73 10.82 3.74
C GLY A 58 -2.67 10.16 4.75
N ARG A 59 -3.67 9.41 4.28
CA ARG A 59 -4.65 8.73 5.15
C ARG A 59 -4.10 7.40 5.63
N PHE A 60 -3.48 7.41 6.80
CA PHE A 60 -2.90 6.22 7.42
C PHE A 60 -3.70 5.76 8.64
N GLN A 61 -3.74 4.45 8.87
CA GLN A 61 -4.52 3.83 9.96
C GLN A 61 -3.81 3.89 11.30
N LEU A 62 -2.47 3.87 11.27
CA LEU A 62 -1.61 3.89 12.44
C LEU A 62 -0.73 5.15 12.40
N PRO A 63 -0.35 5.69 13.58
CA PRO A 63 0.61 6.78 13.64
C PRO A 63 1.97 6.32 13.10
N LEU A 64 2.69 7.28 12.52
CA LEU A 64 4.08 7.11 12.13
C LEU A 64 4.88 6.74 13.38
N SER A 65 5.48 5.55 13.35
CA SER A 65 6.26 4.99 14.47
C SER A 65 7.73 5.40 14.35
#